data_AF-A0A2H1VX71-F1
#
_entry.id   AF-A0A2H1VX71-F1
#
_cell.length_a   1.000
_cell.length_b   1.000
_cell.length_c   1.000
_cell.angle_alpha   90.00
_cell.angle_beta   90.00
_cell.angle_gamma   90.00
#
_symmetry.space_group_name_H-M   'P 1'
#
loop_
_entity.id
_entity.type
_entity.pdbx_description
1 polymer ?
#
loop_
_entity_poly.entity_id
_entity_poly.type
_entity_poly.pdbx_seq_one_letter_code
_entity_poly.pdbx_strand_id
1 'polypeptide(L)'
;LPSPTSELEIRRRGEKRPIPPELKDEKYFERRRRNNQAAKKSRDARRIREDQIAWRACLLEQENASLRAHVAALRQETLALRSLLAARDEPPAPAPSSTTPD
;
A
#
# COMPACT_ATOMS: atom_id res chain seq x y z
N LEU A 1 -1.13 14.03 21.00
CA LEU A 1 -1.52 13.07 19.93
C LEU A 1 -1.38 11.66 20.51
N PRO A 2 -2.45 10.86 20.65
CA PRO A 2 -2.32 9.51 21.19
C PRO A 2 -1.63 8.57 20.17
N SER A 3 -0.73 7.73 20.66
CA SER A 3 0.10 6.78 19.89
C SER A 3 -0.72 5.58 19.38
N PRO A 4 -0.46 5.05 18.16
CA PRO A 4 -1.18 3.91 17.60
C PRO A 4 -0.52 2.59 18.01
N THR A 5 -0.58 2.22 19.29
CA THR A 5 -0.14 0.89 19.75
C THR A 5 -1.04 0.35 20.86
N SER A 6 -2.34 0.22 20.58
CA SER A 6 -3.29 -0.40 21.52
C SER A 6 -4.18 -1.48 20.90
N GLU A 7 -3.85 -2.00 19.72
CA GLU A 7 -4.67 -3.05 19.12
C GLU A 7 -4.18 -4.44 19.48
N LEU A 8 -5.03 -5.11 20.26
CA LEU A 8 -5.13 -6.55 20.54
C LEU A 8 -4.29 -7.07 21.71
N GLU A 9 -4.81 -6.85 22.93
CA GLU A 9 -4.63 -7.84 24.00
C GLU A 9 -5.09 -9.21 23.47
N ILE A 10 -4.13 -10.07 23.11
CA ILE A 10 -4.40 -11.43 22.66
C ILE A 10 -5.00 -12.17 23.85
N ARG A 11 -6.35 -12.24 23.91
CA ARG A 11 -7.07 -13.07 24.88
C ARG A 11 -6.54 -14.49 24.76
N ARG A 12 -5.76 -14.91 25.77
CA ARG A 12 -5.18 -16.26 25.83
C ARG A 12 -6.34 -17.25 25.85
N ARG A 13 -6.45 -18.08 24.82
CA ARG A 13 -7.40 -19.19 24.81
C ARG A 13 -6.99 -20.17 25.91
N GLY A 14 -7.92 -20.49 26.81
CA GLY A 14 -7.69 -21.46 27.88
C GLY A 14 -7.28 -22.83 27.35
N GLU A 15 -6.67 -23.64 28.23
CA GLU A 15 -6.25 -25.00 27.91
C GLU A 15 -7.40 -25.85 27.37
N LYS A 16 -7.13 -26.58 26.28
CA LYS A 16 -8.10 -27.48 25.67
C LYS A 16 -8.11 -28.79 26.46
N ARG A 17 -9.17 -29.02 27.25
CA ARG A 17 -9.43 -30.32 27.87
C ARG A 17 -10.20 -31.20 26.88
N PRO A 18 -9.62 -32.31 26.39
CA PRO A 18 -10.33 -33.23 25.52
C PRO A 18 -11.53 -33.84 26.25
N ILE A 19 -12.65 -33.98 25.56
CA ILE A 19 -13.82 -34.66 26.13
C ILE A 19 -13.57 -36.18 26.06
N PRO A 20 -13.65 -36.91 27.19
CA PRO A 20 -13.57 -38.37 27.24
C PRO A 20 -14.52 -39.04 26.22
N PRO A 21 -14.12 -40.18 25.63
CA PRO A 21 -14.92 -40.82 24.59
C PRO A 21 -16.32 -41.24 25.06
N GLU A 22 -16.49 -41.57 26.34
CA GLU A 22 -17.76 -41.95 26.96
C GLU A 22 -18.77 -40.79 27.02
N LEU A 23 -18.29 -39.55 26.94
CA LEU A 23 -19.10 -38.32 26.98
C LEU A 23 -19.36 -37.72 25.59
N LYS A 24 -18.96 -38.40 24.51
CA LYS A 24 -19.25 -37.98 23.13
C LYS A 24 -20.64 -38.47 22.73
N ASP A 25 -21.64 -37.77 23.25
CA ASP A 25 -23.04 -37.98 22.90
C ASP A 25 -23.39 -37.38 21.51
N GLU A 26 -24.59 -37.67 21.02
CA GLU A 26 -25.09 -37.13 19.76
C GLU A 26 -25.07 -35.59 19.75
N LYS A 27 -25.42 -34.97 20.88
CA LYS A 27 -25.37 -33.51 21.08
C LYS A 27 -23.95 -32.94 20.92
N TYR A 28 -22.91 -33.66 21.35
CA TYR A 28 -21.51 -33.31 21.13
C TYR A 28 -21.16 -33.33 19.64
N PHE A 29 -21.53 -34.39 18.92
CA PHE A 29 -21.27 -34.48 17.49
C PHE A 29 -21.96 -33.36 16.70
N GLU A 30 -23.20 -33.01 17.04
CA GLU A 30 -23.88 -31.86 16.44
C GLU A 30 -23.15 -30.54 16.70
N ARG A 31 -22.75 -30.27 17.96
CA ARG A 31 -21.96 -29.07 18.31
C ARG A 31 -20.66 -29.03 17.52
N ARG A 32 -19.95 -30.16 17.41
CA ARG A 32 -18.69 -30.26 16.67
C ARG A 32 -18.90 -30.00 15.18
N ARG A 33 -19.95 -30.56 14.59
CA ARG A 33 -20.34 -30.32 13.20
C ARG A 33 -20.62 -28.83 12.95
N ARG A 34 -21.45 -28.19 13.78
CA ARG A 34 -21.76 -26.75 13.67
C ARG A 34 -20.49 -25.88 13.84
N ASN A 35 -19.63 -26.20 14.80
CA ASN A 35 -18.38 -25.46 15.01
C ASN A 35 -17.42 -25.59 13.83
N ASN A 36 -17.29 -26.78 13.24
CA ASN A 36 -16.45 -26.98 12.05
C ASN A 36 -16.97 -26.19 10.85
N GLN A 37 -18.29 -26.17 10.64
CA GLN A 37 -18.91 -25.34 9.59
C GLN A 37 -18.67 -23.85 9.83
N ALA A 38 -18.87 -23.37 11.06
CA ALA A 38 -18.61 -21.97 11.41
C ALA A 38 -17.12 -21.60 11.25
N ALA A 39 -16.21 -22.50 11.63
CA ALA A 39 -14.77 -22.31 11.46
C ALA A 39 -14.38 -22.23 9.98
N LYS A 40 -14.95 -23.07 9.11
CA LYS A 40 -14.76 -22.98 7.65
C LYS A 40 -15.25 -21.64 7.13
N LYS A 41 -16.50 -21.26 7.42
CA LYS A 41 -17.07 -19.97 7.01
C LYS A 41 -16.24 -18.78 7.49
N SER A 42 -15.72 -18.83 8.71
CA SER A 42 -14.85 -17.79 9.27
C SER A 42 -13.51 -17.69 8.54
N ARG A 43 -12.90 -18.83 8.18
CA ARG A 43 -11.65 -18.87 7.39
C ARG A 43 -11.88 -18.31 5.99
N ASP A 44 -12.95 -18.72 5.31
CA ASP A 44 -13.28 -18.25 3.97
C ASP A 44 -13.54 -16.73 3.97
N ALA A 45 -14.30 -16.23 4.95
CA ALA A 45 -14.54 -14.79 5.10
C ALA A 45 -13.25 -14.00 5.40
N ARG A 46 -12.32 -14.57 6.17
CA ARG A 46 -11.01 -13.94 6.40
C ARG A 46 -10.20 -13.89 5.10
N ARG A 47 -10.11 -15.01 4.39
CA ARG A 47 -9.38 -15.12 3.14
C ARG A 47 -9.89 -14.12 2.10
N ILE A 48 -11.20 -14.01 1.92
CA ILE A 48 -11.80 -13.03 1.01
C ILE A 48 -11.38 -11.60 1.37
N ARG A 49 -11.34 -11.24 2.66
CA ARG A 49 -10.89 -9.90 3.08
C ARG A 49 -9.41 -9.69 2.80
N GLU A 50 -8.57 -10.68 3.09
CA GLU A 50 -7.13 -10.62 2.81
C GLU A 50 -6.86 -10.49 1.31
N ASP A 51 -7.56 -11.25 0.47
CA ASP A 51 -7.47 -11.19 -0.99
C ASP A 51 -7.92 -9.82 -1.52
N GLN A 52 -9.01 -9.25 -0.98
CA GLN A 52 -9.47 -7.90 -1.34
C GLN A 52 -8.46 -6.81 -0.98
N ILE A 53 -7.83 -6.92 0.20
CA ILE A 53 -6.79 -5.99 0.63
C ILE A 53 -5.58 -6.09 -0.29
N ALA A 54 -5.13 -7.30 -0.61
CA ALA A 54 -4.00 -7.53 -1.50
C ALA A 54 -4.28 -6.98 -2.91
N TRP A 55 -5.47 -7.22 -3.45
CA TRP A 55 -5.88 -6.68 -4.75
C TRP A 55 -5.90 -5.15 -4.75
N ARG A 56 -6.48 -4.54 -3.70
CA ARG A 56 -6.53 -3.08 -3.57
C ARG A 56 -5.13 -2.47 -3.43
N ALA A 57 -4.23 -3.11 -2.69
CA ALA A 57 -2.85 -2.66 -2.56
C ALA A 57 -2.13 -2.67 -3.92
N CYS A 58 -2.25 -3.76 -4.68
CA CYS A 58 -1.68 -3.87 -6.02
C CYS A 58 -2.18 -2.75 -6.96
N LEU A 59 -3.48 -2.48 -6.96
CA LEU A 59 -4.07 -1.40 -7.77
C LEU A 59 -3.51 -0.03 -7.37
N LEU A 60 -3.47 0.27 -6.08
CA LEU A 60 -2.95 1.54 -5.57
C LEU A 60 -1.45 1.70 -5.87
N GLU A 61 -0.67 0.62 -5.81
CA GLU A 61 0.75 0.63 -6.18
C GLU A 61 0.94 0.98 -7.66
N GLN A 62 0.13 0.37 -8.54
CA GLN A 62 0.14 0.67 -9.98
C GLN A 62 -0.24 2.12 -10.26
N GLU A 63 -1.33 2.61 -9.66
CA GLU A 63 -1.77 4.02 -9.80
C GLU A 63 -0.70 4.98 -9.28
N ASN A 64 -0.09 4.68 -8.13
CA ASN A 64 0.97 5.51 -7.57
C ASN A 64 2.19 5.59 -8.49
N ALA A 65 2.60 4.46 -9.07
CA ALA A 65 3.69 4.42 -10.04
C ALA A 65 3.38 5.25 -11.29
N SER A 66 2.17 5.12 -11.85
CA SER A 66 1.71 5.92 -13.00
C SER A 66 1.71 7.43 -12.68
N LEU A 67 1.15 7.83 -11.54
CA LEU A 67 1.14 9.22 -11.11
C LEU A 67 2.55 9.79 -10.91
N ARG A 68 3.47 8.99 -10.33
CA ARG A 68 4.88 9.40 -10.20
C ARG A 68 5.53 9.62 -11.56
N ALA A 69 5.26 8.75 -12.53
CA ALA A 69 5.78 8.90 -13.90
C ALA A 69 5.25 10.20 -14.56
N HIS A 70 3.95 10.47 -14.46
CA HIS A 70 3.36 11.71 -14.99
C HIS A 70 3.96 12.96 -14.33
N VAL A 71 4.11 12.96 -13.01
CA VAL A 71 4.73 14.08 -12.27
C VAL A 71 6.18 14.27 -12.70
N ALA A 72 6.93 13.19 -12.91
CA ALA A 72 8.32 13.27 -13.38
C ALA A 72 8.41 13.90 -14.79
N ALA A 73 7.55 13.46 -15.72
CA ALA A 73 7.50 14.01 -17.07
C ALA A 73 7.16 15.51 -17.08
N LEU A 74 6.11 15.92 -16.36
CA LEU A 74 5.73 17.33 -16.26
C LEU A 74 6.83 18.20 -15.62
N ARG A 75 7.56 17.67 -14.63
CA ARG A 75 8.71 18.37 -14.05
C ARG A 75 9.83 18.55 -15.07
N GLN A 76 10.13 17.52 -15.87
CA GLN A 76 11.13 17.61 -16.93
C GLN A 76 10.75 18.65 -17.99
N GLU A 77 9.49 18.65 -18.45
CA GLU A 77 8.98 19.65 -19.39
C GLU A 77 9.08 21.07 -18.82
N THR A 78 8.69 21.25 -17.56
CA THR A 78 8.77 22.54 -16.87
C THR A 78 10.22 23.03 -16.79
N LEU A 79 11.17 22.14 -16.49
CA LEU A 79 12.59 22.48 -16.46
C LEU A 79 13.11 22.87 -17.85
N ALA A 80 12.76 22.10 -18.88
CA ALA A 80 13.16 22.39 -20.26
C ALA A 80 12.65 23.77 -20.73
N LEU A 81 11.37 24.07 -20.47
CA LEU A 81 10.77 25.37 -20.81
C LEU A 81 11.43 26.52 -20.05
N ARG A 82 11.72 26.35 -18.76
CA ARG A 82 12.44 27.36 -17.97
C ARG A 82 13.84 27.62 -18.52
N SER A 83 14.58 26.58 -18.90
CA SER A 83 15.90 26.73 -19.51
C SER A 83 15.84 27.47 -20.85
N LEU A 84 14.84 27.19 -21.69
CA LEU A 84 14.63 27.91 -22.95
C LEU A 84 14.30 29.39 -22.74
N LEU A 85 13.44 29.71 -21.78
CA LEU A 85 13.13 31.10 -21.43
C LEU A 85 14.36 31.84 -20.90
N ALA A 86 15.12 31.21 -19.99
CA ALA A 86 16.35 31.79 -19.46
C ALA A 86 17.40 32.05 -20.55
N ALA A 87 17.54 31.14 -21.52
CA ALA A 87 18.43 31.33 -22.67
C ALA A 87 17.97 32.44 -23.61
N ARG A 88 16.66 32.72 -23.70
CA ARG A 88 16.13 33.83 -24.52
C ARG A 88 16.35 35.20 -23.87
N ASP A 89 16.29 35.25 -22.55
CA ASP A 89 16.42 36.49 -21.79
C ASP A 89 17.89 36.84 -21.48
N GLU A 90 18.86 36.05 -21.99
CA GLU A 90 20.29 36.35 -21.87
C GLU A 90 20.66 37.51 -22.82
N PRO A 91 21.20 38.64 -22.30
CA PRO A 91 21.58 39.77 -23.13
C PRO A 91 22.73 39.37 -24.07
N PRO A 92 22.76 39.87 -25.32
CA PRO A 92 23.84 39.54 -26.25
C PRO A 92 25.18 39.91 -25.63
N ALA A 93 26.12 38.96 -25.63
CA ALA A 93 27.48 39.16 -25.15
C ALA A 93 28.06 40.48 -25.68
N PRO A 94 28.78 41.27 -24.85
CA PRO A 94 29.38 42.51 -25.30
C PRO A 94 30.27 42.23 -26.51
N ALA A 95 30.03 42.94 -27.61
CA ALA A 95 30.77 42.79 -28.86
C ALA A 95 32.28 42.85 -28.60
N PRO A 96 33.11 42.04 -29.29
CA PRO A 96 34.55 42.10 -29.12
C PRO A 96 35.02 43.51 -29.45
N SER A 97 35.55 44.21 -28.45
CA SER A 97 36.10 45.55 -28.59
C SER A 97 37.19 45.52 -29.66
N SER A 98 36.89 46.15 -30.80
CA SER A 98 37.81 46.35 -31.91
C SER A 98 39.03 47.13 -31.42
N THR A 99 40.09 46.41 -31.05
CA THR A 99 41.42 46.99 -30.86
C THR A 99 42.06 46.99 -32.24
N THR A 100 41.91 48.11 -32.94
CA THR A 100 42.72 48.43 -34.12
C THR A 100 44.10 48.87 -33.61
N PRO A 101 45.19 48.16 -33.89
CA PRO A 101 46.53 48.71 -33.68
C PRO A 101 46.93 49.58 -34.88
N ASP A 102 47.60 50.69 -34.57
CA ASP A 102 48.17 51.69 -35.49
C ASP A 102 49.13 51.11 -36.55
#